data_AF-A0A917EXU7-F1
#
_entry.id   AF-A0A917EXU7-F1
#
_cell.length_a   1.000
_cell.length_b   1.000
_cell.length_c   1.000
_cell.angle_alpha   90.00
_cell.angle_beta   90.00
_cell.angle_gamma   90.00
#
_symmetry.space_group_name_H-M   'P 1'
#
loop_
_entity.id
_entity.type
_entity.pdbx_description
1 polymer ?
#
loop_
_entity_poly.entity_id
_entity_poly.type
_entity_poly.pdbx_seq_one_letter_code
_entity_poly.pdbx_strand_id
1 'polypeptide(L)' 'MADNHGNTIAAWTAVTIATLGFVVGGIGLMAYSWITFWIGVALLPIGAVAGIVLAKAGYGAPKNALKSRQPAGH' A
#
# COMPACT_ATOMS: atom_id res chain seq x y z
N MET A 1 17.37 17.83 6.01
CA MET A 1 16.02 17.69 6.61
C MET A 1 15.32 16.60 5.83
N ALA A 2 15.12 15.40 6.39
CA ALA A 2 14.48 14.32 5.65
C ALA A 2 12.97 14.58 5.61
N ASP A 3 12.44 14.79 4.41
CA ASP A 3 11.03 14.96 4.14
C ASP A 3 10.24 13.74 4.61
N ASN A 4 9.62 13.83 5.80
CA ASN A 4 8.79 12.78 6.38
C ASN A 4 7.39 12.74 5.72
N HIS A 5 7.36 12.80 4.38
CA HIS A 5 6.18 12.82 3.53
C HIS A 5 5.79 11.41 3.02
N GLY A 6 6.56 10.38 3.39
CA GLY A 6 6.34 8.99 2.94
C GLY A 6 6.64 7.87 3.95
N ASN A 7 6.99 8.20 5.21
CA ASN A 7 7.27 7.20 6.26
C ASN A 7 6.02 6.79 7.05
N THR A 8 4.82 6.97 6.49
CA THR A 8 3.63 6.48 7.16
C THR A 8 3.59 4.97 6.99
N ILE A 9 3.62 4.23 8.09
CA ILE A 9 3.63 2.75 8.13
C ILE A 9 2.54 2.17 7.22
N ALA A 10 1.41 2.85 7.05
CA ALA A 10 0.34 2.48 6.11
C ALA A 10 0.80 2.35 4.64
N ALA A 11 1.57 3.32 4.15
CA ALA A 11 2.04 3.32 2.76
C ALA A 11 3.07 2.21 2.54
N TRP A 12 4.04 2.09 3.44
CA TRP A 12 5.07 1.06 3.34
C TRP A 12 4.51 -0.36 3.53
N THR A 13 3.48 -0.54 4.36
CA THR A 13 2.79 -1.83 4.52
C THR A 13 2.11 -2.25 3.23
N ALA A 14 1.35 -1.35 2.60
CA ALA A 14 0.69 -1.63 1.33
C ALA A 14 1.70 -1.97 0.22
N VAL A 15 2.80 -1.20 0.12
CA VAL A 15 3.87 -1.44 -0.85
C VAL A 15 4.53 -2.79 -0.61
N THR A 16 4.91 -3.11 0.63
CA THR A 16 5.58 -4.38 0.97
C THR A 16 4.70 -5.58 0.60
N ILE A 17 3.42 -5.52 0.93
CA ILE A 17 2.48 -6.62 0.61
C ILE A 17 2.31 -6.75 -0.91
N ALA A 18 2.19 -5.64 -1.63
CA ALA A 18 2.09 -5.66 -3.09
C ALA A 18 3.36 -6.22 -3.74
N THR A 19 4.54 -5.83 -3.26
CA THR A 19 5.83 -6.36 -3.75
C THR A 19 5.95 -7.86 -3.48
N LEU A 20 5.59 -8.33 -2.29
CA LEU A 20 5.59 -9.76 -1.96
C LEU A 20 4.62 -10.55 -2.84
N GLY A 21 3.40 -10.04 -3.03
CA GLY A 21 2.42 -10.64 -3.93
C GLY A 21 2.92 -10.75 -5.37
N PHE A 22 3.58 -9.70 -5.87
CA PHE A 22 4.18 -9.70 -7.20
C PHE A 22 5.33 -10.71 -7.33
N VAL A 23 6.23 -10.78 -6.35
CA VAL A 23 7.35 -11.75 -6.35
C VAL A 23 6.83 -13.19 -6.30
N VAL A 24 5.89 -13.49 -5.40
CA VAL A 24 5.29 -14.83 -5.28
C VAL A 24 4.52 -15.21 -6.55
N GLY A 25 3.74 -14.28 -7.10
CA GLY A 25 3.02 -14.48 -8.36
C GLY A 25 3.97 -14.73 -9.54
N GLY A 26 5.05 -13.97 -9.64
CA GLY A 26 6.09 -14.14 -10.66
C GLY A 26 6.79 -15.50 -10.56
N ILE A 27 7.14 -15.93 -9.35
CA ILE A 27 7.70 -17.28 -9.10
C ILE A 27 6.70 -18.36 -9.52
N GLY A 28 5.41 -18.18 -9.21
CA GLY A 28 4.36 -19.12 -9.61
C GLY A 28 4.25 -19.29 -11.12
N LEU A 29 4.35 -18.19 -11.88
CA LEU A 29 4.35 -18.24 -13.35
C LEU A 29 5.61 -18.92 -13.90
N MET A 30 6.79 -18.62 -13.35
CA MET A 30 8.05 -19.26 -13.77
C MET A 30 8.07 -20.77 -13.50
N ALA A 31 7.47 -21.20 -12.39
CA ALA A 31 7.38 -22.61 -12.00
C ALA A 31 6.19 -23.36 -12.61
N TYR A 32 5.39 -22.72 -13.48
CA TYR A 32 4.11 -23.26 -14.00
C TYR A 32 3.17 -23.75 -12.88
N SER A 33 3.29 -23.18 -11.67
CA SER A 33 2.53 -23.56 -10.50
C SER A 33 1.33 -22.62 -10.35
N TRP A 34 0.18 -23.05 -10.86
CA TRP A 34 -1.05 -22.25 -10.81
C TRP A 34 -1.47 -21.93 -9.37
N ILE A 35 -1.22 -22.85 -8.42
CA ILE A 35 -1.49 -22.65 -6.99
C ILE A 35 -0.67 -21.48 -6.45
N THR A 36 0.64 -21.46 -6.71
CA THR A 36 1.55 -20.41 -6.22
C THR A 36 1.21 -19.05 -6.81
N PHE A 37 0.80 -19.02 -8.09
CA PHE A 37 0.31 -17.81 -8.74
C PHE A 37 -0.91 -17.22 -8.00
N TRP A 38 -1.92 -18.05 -7.70
CA TRP A 38 -3.11 -17.58 -6.98
C TRP A 38 -2.84 -17.12 -5.56
N ILE A 39 -1.84 -17.71 -4.88
CA ILE A 39 -1.37 -17.20 -3.57
C ILE A 39 -0.84 -15.77 -3.72
N GLY A 40 -0.02 -15.52 -4.76
CA GLY A 40 0.47 -14.18 -5.10
C GLY A 40 -0.67 -13.19 -5.40
N VAL A 41 -1.67 -13.62 -6.17
CA VAL A 41 -2.86 -12.80 -6.48
C VAL A 41 -3.66 -12.48 -5.23
N ALA A 42 -3.84 -13.43 -4.32
CA ALA A 42 -4.58 -13.24 -3.07
C ALA A 42 -3.89 -12.27 -2.10
N LEU A 43 -2.57 -12.08 -2.20
CA LEU A 43 -1.83 -11.10 -1.41
C LEU A 43 -2.17 -9.65 -1.79
N LEU A 44 -2.55 -9.37 -3.03
CA LEU A 44 -2.91 -8.01 -3.47
C LEU A 44 -4.15 -7.42 -2.74
N PRO A 45 -5.31 -8.11 -2.67
CA PRO A 45 -6.44 -7.62 -1.90
C PRO A 45 -6.13 -7.56 -0.40
N ILE A 46 -5.30 -8.46 0.13
CA ILE A 46 -4.84 -8.39 1.54
C ILE A 46 -4.08 -7.08 1.78
N GLY A 47 -3.20 -6.68 0.85
CA GLY A 47 -2.47 -5.42 0.92
C GLY A 47 -3.40 -4.20 0.88
N ALA A 48 -4.43 -4.24 0.03
CA ALA A 48 -5.45 -3.19 -0.03
C ALA A 48 -6.26 -3.08 1.28
N VAL A 49 -6.69 -4.23 1.84
CA VAL A 49 -7.40 -4.27 3.12
C VAL A 49 -6.51 -3.74 4.24
N ALA A 50 -5.24 -4.13 4.30
CA ALA A 50 -4.29 -3.61 5.28
C ALA A 50 -4.14 -2.09 5.15
N GLY A 51 -4.00 -1.57 3.93
CA GLY A 51 -3.95 -0.12 3.67
C GLY A 51 -5.19 0.63 4.19
N ILE A 52 -6.39 0.08 3.97
CA ILE A 52 -7.65 0.66 4.47
C ILE A 52 -7.69 0.62 6.01
N VAL A 53 -7.30 -0.50 6.63
CA VAL A 53 -7.26 -0.64 8.08
C VAL A 53 -6.29 0.35 8.71
N LEU A 54 -5.07 0.48 8.18
CA LEU A 54 -4.08 1.43 8.67
C LEU A 54 -4.52 2.89 8.44
N ALA A 55 -5.17 3.19 7.31
CA ALA A 55 -5.75 4.51 7.07
C ALA A 55 -6.84 4.84 8.12
N LYS A 56 -7.67 3.86 8.47
CA LYS A 56 -8.70 4.00 9.52
C LYS A 56 -8.11 4.09 10.93
N ALA A 57 -6.98 3.44 11.18
CA ALA A 57 -6.26 3.48 12.45
C ALA A 57 -5.48 4.80 12.66
N GLY A 58 -5.58 5.77 11.74
CA GLY A 58 -4.94 7.08 11.89
C GLY A 58 -3.54 7.17 11.29
N TYR A 59 -3.04 6.09 10.67
CA TYR A 59 -1.79 6.08 9.91
C TYR A 59 -2.00 6.48 8.44
N GLY A 60 -3.16 7.03 8.09
CA GLY A 60 -3.43 7.61 6.77
C GLY A 60 -2.88 9.03 6.63
N ALA A 61 -2.85 9.56 5.40
CA ALA A 61 -2.37 10.92 5.13
C ALA A 61 -3.14 11.98 5.97
N PRO A 62 -2.45 12.99 6.53
CA PRO A 62 -3.08 13.99 7.38
C PRO A 62 -4.10 14.82 6.60
N LYS A 63 -5.33 14.89 7.12
CA LYS A 63 -6.46 15.66 6.57
C LYS A 63 -6.12 17.14 6.28
N ASN A 64 -5.06 17.65 6.92
CA ASN A 64 -4.55 19.01 6.79
C ASN A 64 -3.99 19.33 5.38
N ALA A 65 -3.59 18.33 4.59
CA ALA A 65 -3.12 18.51 3.22
C ALA A 65 -4.23 18.98 2.24
N LEU A 66 -5.51 18.76 2.59
CA LEU A 66 -6.66 19.32 1.87
C LEU A 66 -6.98 20.75 2.35
N LYS A 67 -6.72 21.05 3.62
CA LYS A 67 -6.95 22.39 4.22
C LYS A 67 -5.94 23.42 3.73
N SER A 68 -4.69 23.02 3.47
CA SER A 68 -3.62 23.91 2.96
C SER A 68 -3.72 24.20 1.46
N ARG A 69 -4.54 23.45 0.72
CA ARG A 69 -4.82 23.68 -0.70
C ARG A 69 -5.98 24.64 -0.96
N GLN A 70 -6.62 25.14 0.10
CA GLN A 70 -7.56 26.24 -0.03
C GLN A 70 -6.76 27.51 -0.36
N PRO A 71 -6.85 28.08 -1.59
CA PRO A 71 -6.24 29.38 -1.84
C PRO A 71 -6.90 30.35 -0.87
N ALA A 72 -6.08 31.04 -0.07
CA ALA A 72 -6.54 32.15 0.74
C ALA A 72 -7.08 33.19 -0.24
N GLY A 73 -8.40 33.26 -0.37
CA GLY A 73 -9.07 34.30 -1.12
C GLY A 73 -8.95 35.59 -0.33
N HIS A 74 -7.98 36.42 -0.69
CA HIS A 74 -7.93 37.86 -0.47
C HIS A 74 -7.32 38.51 -1.71
#